data_AF-A0A9D7IA84-F1
#
_entry.id   AF-A0A9D7IA84-F1
#
_cell.length_a   1.000
_cell.length_b   1.000
_cell.length_c   1.000
_cell.angle_alpha   90.00
_cell.angle_beta   90.00
_cell.angle_gamma   90.00
#
_symmetry.space_group_name_H-M   'P 1'
#
loop_
_entity.id
_entity.type
_entity.pdbx_description
1 polymer ?
#
loop_
_entity_poly.entity_id
_entity_poly.type
_entity_poly.pdbx_seq_one_letter_code
_entity_poly.pdbx_strand_id
1 'polypeptide(L)'
;MEVDAKQKLREFLKKALENHRDHKEFADSESLFVSGRLDSFSMMTLVMYLEEAFGLDFSDFEFDVNLVDTVNEIELLIDSKMAA
;
A
#
# COMPACT_ATOMS: atom_id res chain seq x y z
N MET A 1 -5.42 -1.29 -17.99
CA MET A 1 -5.31 -2.55 -17.23
C MET A 1 -5.07 -2.27 -15.74
N GLU A 2 -5.37 -1.06 -15.24
CA GLU A 2 -5.07 -0.64 -13.84
C GLU A 2 -6.02 -1.20 -12.76
N VAL A 3 -7.26 -1.56 -13.12
CA VAL A 3 -8.29 -1.95 -12.14
C VAL A 3 -7.88 -3.15 -11.27
N ASP A 4 -7.05 -4.05 -11.81
CA ASP A 4 -6.62 -5.26 -11.12
C ASP A 4 -5.57 -4.98 -10.01
N ALA A 5 -4.64 -4.03 -10.25
CA ALA A 5 -3.60 -3.68 -9.29
C ALA A 5 -4.16 -2.99 -8.06
N LYS A 6 -5.03 -1.98 -8.27
CA LYS A 6 -5.72 -1.28 -7.19
C LYS A 6 -6.59 -2.23 -6.37
N GLN A 7 -7.30 -3.15 -7.02
CA GLN A 7 -8.15 -4.11 -6.32
C GLN A 7 -7.32 -5.04 -5.44
N LYS A 8 -6.23 -5.60 -5.97
CA LYS A 8 -5.29 -6.44 -5.20
C LYS A 8 -4.70 -5.71 -4.00
N LEU A 9 -4.29 -4.47 -4.18
CA LEU A 9 -3.79 -3.61 -3.10
C LEU A 9 -4.87 -3.40 -2.02
N ARG A 10 -6.09 -3.03 -2.42
CA ARG A 10 -7.21 -2.83 -1.48
C ARG A 10 -7.52 -4.09 -0.70
N GLU A 11 -7.49 -5.26 -1.34
CA GLU A 11 -7.69 -6.54 -0.65
C GLU A 11 -6.57 -6.83 0.35
N PHE A 12 -5.31 -6.52 0.00
CA PHE A 12 -4.17 -6.67 0.90
C PHE A 12 -4.31 -5.75 2.13
N LEU A 13 -4.58 -4.47 1.92
CA LEU A 13 -4.75 -3.49 3.00
C LEU A 13 -5.94 -3.82 3.89
N LYS A 14 -7.05 -4.30 3.30
CA LYS A 14 -8.21 -4.77 4.06
C LYS A 14 -7.84 -5.93 4.98
N LYS A 15 -7.12 -6.94 4.47
CA LYS A 15 -6.64 -8.06 5.30
C LYS A 15 -5.70 -7.60 6.41
N ALA A 16 -4.82 -6.64 6.11
CA ALA A 16 -3.95 -6.04 7.13
C ALA A 16 -4.77 -5.37 8.24
N LEU A 17 -5.77 -4.55 7.89
CA LEU A 17 -6.68 -3.91 8.85
C LEU A 17 -7.47 -4.92 9.67
N GLU A 18 -7.99 -5.99 9.04
CA GLU A 18 -8.70 -7.07 9.73
C GLU A 18 -7.81 -7.77 10.77
N ASN A 19 -6.52 -7.96 10.49
CA ASN A 19 -5.55 -8.49 11.46
C ASN A 19 -5.36 -7.56 12.67
N HIS A 20 -5.54 -6.24 12.48
CA HIS A 20 -5.58 -5.23 13.55
C HIS A 20 -6.93 -5.11 14.25
N ARG A 21 -7.88 -5.99 13.95
CA ARG A 21 -9.28 -5.91 14.41
C ARG A 21 -9.97 -4.62 13.96
N ASP A 22 -9.45 -3.99 12.92
CA ASP A 22 -10.02 -2.82 12.30
C ASP A 22 -10.86 -3.25 11.08
N HIS A 23 -12.18 -3.29 11.30
CA HIS A 23 -13.15 -3.63 10.25
C HIS A 23 -13.81 -2.39 9.64
N LYS A 24 -13.30 -1.19 9.93
CA LYS A 24 -13.88 0.03 9.35
C LYS A 24 -13.51 0.13 7.89
N GLU A 25 -14.44 0.62 7.09
CA GLU A 25 -14.16 1.00 5.73
C GLU A 25 -13.09 2.11 5.69
N PHE A 26 -12.34 2.17 4.59
CA PHE A 26 -11.32 3.21 4.35
C PHE A 26 -11.47 3.74 2.93
N ALA A 27 -11.31 5.05 2.79
CA ALA A 27 -11.24 5.71 1.49
C ALA A 27 -9.85 5.56 0.87
N ASP A 28 -9.74 5.72 -0.45
CA ASP A 28 -8.45 5.59 -1.13
C ASP A 28 -7.44 6.69 -0.71
N SER A 29 -7.94 7.86 -0.31
CA SER A 29 -7.17 8.98 0.21
C SER A 29 -7.01 8.97 1.73
N GLU A 30 -7.47 7.93 2.41
CA GLU A 30 -7.39 7.84 3.85
C GLU A 30 -6.00 7.37 4.27
N SER A 31 -5.41 8.08 5.23
CA SER A 31 -4.16 7.69 5.87
C SER A 31 -4.37 6.40 6.66
N LEU A 32 -3.56 5.38 6.40
CA LEU A 32 -3.61 4.10 7.09
C LEU A 32 -2.47 3.94 8.09
N PHE A 33 -1.28 4.48 7.79
CA PHE A 33 -0.10 4.32 8.64
C PHE A 33 0.12 5.52 9.54
N VAL A 34 0.06 6.73 8.99
CA VAL A 34 0.25 7.97 9.76
C VAL A 34 -0.93 8.18 10.73
N SER A 35 -2.14 7.76 10.36
CA SER A 35 -3.31 7.75 11.25
C SER A 35 -3.23 6.73 12.39
N GLY A 36 -2.34 5.74 12.27
CA GLY A 36 -2.16 4.64 13.24
C GLY A 36 -3.18 3.51 13.12
N ARG A 37 -3.92 3.40 12.01
CA ARG A 37 -4.78 2.22 11.74
C ARG A 37 -3.96 0.95 11.48
N LEU A 38 -2.80 1.12 10.86
CA LEU A 38 -1.78 0.12 10.62
C LEU A 38 -0.47 0.53 11.29
N ASP A 39 0.32 -0.47 11.67
CA ASP A 39 1.59 -0.29 12.35
C ASP A 39 2.79 -0.48 11.40
N SER A 40 4.00 -0.29 11.91
CA SER A 40 5.23 -0.44 11.15
C SER A 40 5.47 -1.86 10.63
N PHE A 41 4.94 -2.90 11.30
CA PHE A 41 5.03 -4.27 10.79
C PHE A 41 4.19 -4.45 9.53
N SER A 42 2.97 -3.91 9.55
CA SER A 42 2.08 -3.92 8.38
C SER A 42 2.68 -3.14 7.22
N MET A 43 3.42 -2.07 7.52
CA MET A 43 4.14 -1.26 6.53
C MET A 43 5.25 -2.06 5.86
N MET A 44 6.11 -2.73 6.62
CA MET A 44 7.15 -3.60 6.05
C MET A 44 6.54 -4.72 5.20
N THR A 45 5.45 -5.33 5.67
CA THR A 45 4.77 -6.39 4.92
C THR A 45 4.18 -5.86 3.60
N LEU A 46 3.63 -4.64 3.62
CA LEU A 46 3.15 -3.96 2.42
C LEU A 46 4.28 -3.69 1.43
N VAL A 47 5.41 -3.14 1.90
CA VAL A 47 6.58 -2.87 1.06
C VAL A 47 7.06 -4.16 0.38
N MET A 48 7.27 -5.23 1.15
CA MET A 48 7.66 -6.53 0.58
C MET A 48 6.65 -7.04 -0.45
N TYR A 49 5.35 -6.94 -0.15
CA TYR A 49 4.30 -7.32 -1.10
C TYR A 49 4.37 -6.51 -2.39
N LEU A 50 4.63 -5.21 -2.30
CA LEU A 50 4.74 -4.33 -3.45
C LEU A 50 5.95 -4.67 -4.33
N GLU A 51 7.08 -5.00 -3.72
CA GLU A 51 8.28 -5.48 -4.43
C GLU A 51 8.02 -6.81 -5.13
N GLU A 52 7.43 -7.79 -4.44
CA GLU A 52 7.19 -9.12 -5.00
C GLU A 52 6.07 -9.16 -6.04
N ALA A 53 4.97 -8.42 -5.81
CA ALA A 53 3.78 -8.48 -6.66
C ALA A 53 3.84 -7.53 -7.87
N PHE A 54 4.50 -6.38 -7.73
CA PHE A 54 4.55 -5.35 -8.77
C PHE A 54 5.97 -5.05 -9.28
N GLY A 55 7.01 -5.68 -8.71
CA GLY A 55 8.39 -5.45 -9.13
C GLY A 55 8.90 -4.06 -8.75
N LEU A 56 8.32 -3.46 -7.71
CA LEU A 56 8.85 -2.23 -7.11
C LEU A 56 10.22 -2.54 -6.45
N ASP A 57 11.09 -1.53 -6.39
CA ASP A 57 12.36 -1.61 -5.67
C ASP A 57 12.44 -0.37 -4.80
N PHE A 58 12.18 -0.53 -3.49
CA PHE A 58 12.25 0.56 -2.52
C PHE A 58 13.67 0.80 -2.00
N SER A 59 14.67 0.05 -2.51
CA SER A 59 16.09 0.27 -2.23
C SER A 59 16.72 1.27 -3.21
N ASP A 60 16.14 1.42 -4.40
CA ASP A 60 16.59 2.35 -5.46
C ASP A 60 16.24 3.82 -5.16
N PHE A 61 15.30 4.07 -4.24
CA PHE A 61 14.91 5.41 -3.82
C PHE A 61 14.78 5.54 -2.31
N GLU A 62 14.74 6.77 -1.81
CA GLU A 62 14.53 7.03 -0.38
C GLU A 62 13.08 6.69 -0.01
N PHE A 63 12.90 5.61 0.75
CA PHE A 63 11.59 5.20 1.25
C PHE A 63 11.02 6.25 2.20
N ASP A 64 9.81 6.74 1.90
CA ASP A 64 9.02 7.61 2.75
C ASP A 64 7.66 6.97 3.02
N VAL A 65 7.24 6.96 4.29
CA VAL A 65 5.93 6.45 4.71
C VAL A 65 4.78 7.11 3.94
N ASN A 66 4.90 8.38 3.57
CA ASN A 66 3.86 9.10 2.83
C ASN A 66 3.57 8.44 1.47
N LEU A 67 4.56 7.80 0.85
CA LEU A 67 4.40 7.10 -0.43
C LEU A 67 3.55 5.83 -0.31
N VAL A 68 3.44 5.29 0.91
CA VAL A 68 2.63 4.09 1.21
C VAL A 68 1.51 4.36 2.19
N ASP A 69 1.23 5.62 2.53
CA ASP A 69 0.28 5.96 3.58
C ASP A 69 -1.18 5.77 3.16
N THR A 70 -1.47 5.99 1.87
CA THR A 70 -2.82 5.91 1.30
C THR A 70 -2.84 5.01 0.06
N VAL A 71 -4.02 4.51 -0.31
CA VAL A 71 -4.18 3.67 -1.51
C VAL A 71 -3.79 4.44 -2.76
N ASN A 72 -4.15 5.72 -2.85
CA ASN A 72 -3.84 6.57 -4.00
C ASN A 72 -2.33 6.73 -4.21
N GLU A 73 -1.57 6.95 -3.14
CA GLU A 73 -0.11 7.12 -3.24
C GLU A 73 0.55 5.83 -3.75
N ILE A 74 0.12 4.68 -3.23
CA ILE A 74 0.64 3.38 -3.65
C ILE A 74 0.23 3.07 -5.11
N GLU A 75 -1.00 3.42 -5.51
CA GLU A 75 -1.46 3.28 -6.89
C GLU A 75 -0.57 4.08 -7.85
N LEU A 76 -0.24 5.33 -7.50
CA LEU A 76 0.68 6.16 -8.27
C LEU A 76 2.09 5.55 -8.37
N LEU A 77 2.61 4.93 -7.30
CA LEU A 77 3.88 4.22 -7.35
C LEU A 77 3.84 3.05 -8.33
N ILE A 78 2.79 2.21 -8.24
CA ILE A 78 2.62 1.05 -9.12
C ILE A 78 2.50 1.51 -10.57
N ASP A 79 1.67 2.51 -10.84
CA ASP A 79 1.48 3.05 -12.20
C ASP A 79 2.78 3.62 -12.76
N SER A 80 3.58 4.30 -11.93
CA SER A 80 4.88 4.83 -12.36
C SER A 80 5.85 3.74 -12.81
N LYS A 81 5.80 2.54 -12.20
CA LYS A 81 6.61 1.39 -12.62
C LYS A 81 6.01 0.62 -13.78
N MET A 82 4.68 0.50 -13.86
CA MET A 82 4.01 -0.22 -14.93
C MET A 82 4.00 0.54 -16.27
N ALA A 83 4.15 1.87 -16.22
CA ALA A 83 4.26 2.72 -17.41
C ALA A 83 5.70 2.88 -17.94
N ALA A 84 6.71 2.36 -17.22
CA ALA A 84 8.13 2.43 -17.57
C ALA A 84 8.60 1.14 -18.28
#